data_AF-A0A949I247-F1
#
_entry.id   AF-A0A949I247-F1
#
_cell.length_a   1.000
_cell.length_b   1.000
_cell.length_c   1.000
_cell.angle_alpha   90.00
_cell.angle_beta   90.00
_cell.angle_gamma   90.00
#
_symmetry.space_group_name_H-M   'P 1'
#
loop_
_entity.id
_entity.type
_entity.pdbx_description
1 polymer ?
#
loop_
_entity_poly.entity_id
_entity_poly.type
_entity_poly.pdbx_seq_one_letter_code
_entity_poly.pdbx_strand_id
1 'polypeptide(L)'
;MKRFISPVSVACALALTGLLAGCERPPVEVVQHGYRGTGMEEIYNPRTLAEQASLNAVPEAQPPASPDGPKAGAIYQNVKVLGGLSVAQFARVMVAMTNWVAPKDGCVYCHNAQNFSEDTKYTKVVARRMLQMTEHLNTQWQTHVGSTGVTCYTCHRGNHVPQQTWFEPLMQHQANGMLGNKAEQNSPALTVALASLPYDPFTPFLAKKDASEIRVIGHTALPSGNRHSEKQAEWTYALMMHMSKSLGVNCTYCHNTRSFAQWDNSTPQRVTAWYGIRMVR
;
A
#
# COMPACT_ATOMS: atom_id res chain seq x y z
N MET A 1 12.80 41.29 -45.26
CA MET A 1 12.40 39.88 -45.42
C MET A 1 11.66 39.42 -44.17
N LYS A 2 10.32 39.30 -44.22
CA LYS A 2 9.53 38.76 -43.10
C LYS A 2 9.69 37.24 -43.11
N ARG A 3 10.38 36.67 -42.12
CA ARG A 3 10.48 35.21 -41.94
C ARG A 3 9.09 34.70 -41.53
N PHE A 4 8.34 34.16 -42.48
CA PHE A 4 7.12 33.40 -42.18
C PHE A 4 7.54 32.10 -41.50
N ILE A 5 7.31 32.01 -40.19
CA ILE A 5 7.45 30.75 -39.47
C ILE A 5 6.32 29.85 -39.97
N SER A 6 6.67 28.73 -40.62
CA SER A 6 5.68 27.79 -41.13
C SER A 6 4.87 27.21 -39.98
N PRO A 7 3.53 27.08 -40.11
CA PRO A 7 2.69 26.44 -39.08
C PRO A 7 3.15 25.01 -38.77
N VAL A 8 3.81 24.33 -39.71
CA VAL A 8 4.43 23.01 -39.52
C VAL A 8 5.61 23.08 -38.55
N SER A 9 6.42 24.14 -38.62
CA SER A 9 7.55 24.34 -37.70
C SER A 9 7.09 24.62 -36.26
N VAL A 10 5.98 25.36 -36.10
CA VAL A 10 5.37 25.60 -34.78
C VAL A 10 4.79 24.30 -34.21
N ALA A 11 4.10 23.49 -35.03
CA ALA A 11 3.56 22.21 -34.61
C ALA A 11 4.66 21.21 -34.19
N CYS A 12 5.76 21.11 -34.95
CA CYS A 12 6.89 20.27 -34.60
C CYS A 12 7.59 20.73 -33.31
N ALA A 13 7.74 22.04 -33.10
CA ALA A 13 8.32 22.58 -31.87
C ALA A 13 7.44 22.27 -30.64
N LEU A 14 6.12 22.44 -30.77
CA LEU A 14 5.16 22.11 -29.71
C LEU A 14 5.15 20.61 -29.39
N ALA A 15 5.22 19.74 -30.41
CA ALA A 15 5.33 18.30 -30.23
C ALA A 15 6.65 17.91 -29.54
N LEU A 16 7.78 18.52 -29.90
CA LEU A 16 9.06 18.31 -29.20
C LEU A 16 9.02 18.76 -27.74
N THR A 17 8.40 19.91 -27.44
CA THR A 17 8.22 20.36 -26.05
C THR A 17 7.28 19.44 -25.26
N GLY A 18 6.27 18.86 -25.92
CA GLY A 18 5.40 17.84 -25.31
C GLY A 18 6.16 16.55 -24.97
N LEU A 19 7.10 16.12 -25.81
CA LEU A 19 7.95 14.96 -25.56
C LEU A 19 8.94 15.17 -24.40
N LEU A 20 9.32 16.42 -24.11
CA LEU A 20 10.18 16.78 -22.98
C LEU A 20 9.42 16.99 -21.66
N ALA A 21 8.08 16.90 -21.66
CA ALA A 21 7.24 17.11 -20.47
C ALA A 21 7.40 16.01 -19.41
N GLY A 22 8.06 14.89 -19.72
CA GLY A 22 8.39 13.83 -18.75
C GLY A 22 9.56 14.16 -17.82
N CYS A 23 10.26 15.29 -18.03
CA CYS A 23 11.40 15.68 -17.21
C CYS A 23 10.96 16.54 -16.02
N GLU A 24 11.37 16.15 -14.82
CA GLU A 24 11.28 17.00 -13.65
C GLU A 24 12.44 17.99 -13.60
N ARG A 25 12.18 19.23 -13.17
CA ARG A 25 13.21 20.29 -13.13
C ARG A 25 13.94 20.33 -11.77
N PRO A 26 15.25 20.63 -11.74
CA PRO A 26 15.95 20.96 -10.50
C PRO A 26 15.37 22.19 -9.77
N PRO A 27 15.62 22.35 -8.45
CA PRO A 27 16.35 21.44 -7.57
C PRO A 27 15.53 20.22 -7.15
N VAL A 28 16.23 19.16 -6.78
CA VAL A 28 15.73 17.96 -6.10
C VAL A 28 16.29 17.92 -4.68
N GLU A 29 15.62 17.20 -3.79
CA GLU A 29 16.12 16.89 -2.45
C GLU A 29 16.71 15.48 -2.44
N VAL A 30 17.91 15.34 -1.88
CA VAL A 30 18.63 14.07 -1.82
C VAL A 30 18.83 13.68 -0.36
N VAL A 31 18.43 12.47 0.00
CA VAL A 31 18.58 11.92 1.35
C VAL A 31 19.51 10.72 1.29
N GLN A 32 20.67 10.83 1.95
CA GLN A 32 21.65 9.74 1.99
C GLN A 32 21.26 8.70 3.06
N HIS A 33 21.14 7.44 2.65
CA HIS A 33 20.77 6.32 3.52
C HIS A 33 21.91 5.32 3.79
N GLY A 34 23.02 5.39 3.06
CA GLY A 34 24.19 4.52 3.25
C GLY A 34 25.50 5.27 3.44
N TYR A 35 26.61 4.52 3.50
CA TYR A 35 27.94 5.10 3.61
C TYR A 35 28.30 5.93 2.36
N ARG A 36 29.08 6.99 2.53
CA ARG A 36 29.50 7.88 1.43
C ARG A 36 30.11 7.08 0.27
N GLY A 37 29.72 7.41 -0.96
CA GLY A 37 30.21 6.75 -2.18
C GLY A 37 29.55 5.40 -2.50
N THR A 38 28.58 4.94 -1.71
CA THR A 38 27.81 3.71 -2.02
C THR A 38 26.63 3.95 -2.96
N GLY A 39 26.24 5.22 -3.18
CA GLY A 39 25.08 5.58 -3.99
C GLY A 39 23.72 5.20 -3.38
N MET A 40 23.70 4.87 -2.09
CA MET A 40 22.45 4.61 -1.36
C MET A 40 21.80 5.92 -0.94
N GLU A 41 21.02 6.48 -1.85
CA GLU A 41 20.39 7.80 -1.74
C GLU A 41 18.95 7.73 -2.26
N GLU A 42 18.04 8.44 -1.61
CA GLU A 42 16.69 8.71 -2.12
C GLU A 42 16.66 10.11 -2.74
N ILE A 43 15.97 10.23 -3.87
CA ILE A 43 15.87 11.48 -4.63
C ILE A 43 14.39 11.86 -4.71
N TYR A 44 14.05 13.00 -4.12
CA TYR A 44 12.69 13.51 -4.08
C TYR A 44 12.57 14.83 -4.83
N ASN A 45 11.41 15.03 -5.46
CA ASN A 45 11.05 16.34 -5.97
C ASN A 45 10.20 17.07 -4.92
N PRO A 46 10.66 18.21 -4.39
CA PRO A 46 9.98 18.88 -3.29
C PRO A 46 8.57 19.35 -3.65
N ARG A 47 8.29 19.59 -4.94
CA ARG A 47 6.96 20.03 -5.39
C ARG A 47 5.96 18.88 -5.38
N THR A 48 6.35 17.71 -5.87
CA THR A 48 5.47 16.53 -5.83
C THR A 48 5.31 16.04 -4.39
N LEU A 49 6.35 16.11 -3.57
CA LEU A 49 6.27 15.77 -2.15
C LEU A 49 5.28 16.68 -1.39
N ALA A 50 5.30 17.99 -1.65
CA ALA A 50 4.36 18.93 -1.04
C ALA A 50 2.91 18.65 -1.47
N GLU A 51 2.68 18.33 -2.75
CA GLU A 51 1.36 17.92 -3.24
C GLU A 51 0.89 16.63 -2.55
N GLN A 52 1.75 15.60 -2.48
CA GLN A 52 1.46 14.34 -1.80
C GLN A 52 1.18 14.52 -0.30
N ALA A 53 1.91 15.42 0.38
CA ALA A 53 1.68 15.71 1.79
C ALA A 53 0.26 16.26 2.03
N SER A 54 -0.22 17.14 1.14
CA SER A 54 -1.58 17.67 1.22
C SER A 54 -2.66 16.60 1.03
N LEU A 55 -2.41 15.63 0.14
CA LEU A 55 -3.31 14.50 -0.13
C LEU A 55 -3.32 13.47 1.01
N ASN A 56 -2.30 13.48 1.85
CA ASN A 56 -2.14 12.55 2.98
C ASN A 56 -2.38 13.22 4.35
N ALA A 57 -3.02 14.39 4.37
CA ALA A 57 -3.42 15.04 5.62
C ALA A 57 -4.39 14.15 6.42
N VAL A 58 -4.09 13.99 7.72
CA VAL A 58 -4.93 13.21 8.63
C VAL A 58 -6.09 14.08 9.13
N PRO A 59 -7.33 13.55 9.22
CA PRO A 59 -8.45 14.28 9.80
C PRO A 59 -8.17 14.67 11.25
N GLU A 60 -8.69 15.81 11.67
CA GLU A 60 -8.58 16.26 13.06
C GLU A 60 -9.17 15.22 14.02
N ALA A 61 -8.43 14.92 15.09
CA ALA A 61 -8.89 14.01 16.11
C ALA A 61 -10.04 14.64 16.89
N GLN A 62 -11.11 13.87 17.10
CA GLN A 62 -12.23 14.33 17.92
C GLN A 62 -11.78 14.58 19.37
N PRO A 63 -12.42 15.51 20.11
CA PRO A 63 -12.14 15.72 21.52
C PRO A 63 -12.19 14.39 22.31
N PRO A 64 -11.33 14.20 23.32
CA PRO A 64 -11.37 13.00 24.15
C PRO A 64 -12.71 12.90 24.87
N ALA A 65 -13.28 11.69 24.91
CA ALA A 65 -14.49 11.40 25.67
C ALA A 65 -14.12 10.84 27.04
N SER A 66 -14.92 11.17 28.06
CA SER A 66 -14.69 10.69 29.44
C SER A 66 -14.71 9.15 29.50
N PRO A 67 -13.74 8.53 30.20
CA PRO A 67 -13.72 7.08 30.45
C PRO A 67 -14.71 6.64 31.52
N ASP A 68 -15.38 7.57 32.18
CA ASP A 68 -16.26 7.34 33.33
C ASP A 68 -17.64 6.85 32.89
N GLY A 69 -18.40 6.34 33.87
CA GLY A 69 -19.76 5.86 33.67
C GLY A 69 -19.86 4.39 33.24
N PRO A 70 -21.07 3.92 32.91
CA PRO A 70 -21.32 2.52 32.63
C PRO A 70 -20.64 2.09 31.33
N LYS A 71 -20.29 0.80 31.26
CA LYS A 71 -19.64 0.20 30.09
C LYS A 71 -20.67 -0.09 29.00
N ALA A 72 -20.27 0.10 27.75
CA ALA A 72 -21.11 -0.10 26.58
C ALA A 72 -21.72 -1.51 26.54
N GLY A 73 -20.95 -2.54 26.93
CA GLY A 73 -21.45 -3.92 26.99
C GLY A 73 -22.51 -4.19 28.06
N ALA A 74 -22.62 -3.33 29.08
CA ALA A 74 -23.64 -3.44 30.11
C ALA A 74 -24.94 -2.67 29.77
N ILE A 75 -24.85 -1.67 28.88
CA ILE A 75 -25.97 -0.80 28.51
C ILE A 75 -26.58 -1.19 27.17
N TYR A 76 -25.75 -1.47 26.17
CA TYR A 76 -26.19 -1.72 24.81
C TYR A 76 -26.30 -3.22 24.51
N GLN A 77 -27.30 -3.57 23.70
CA GLN A 77 -27.48 -4.92 23.21
C GLN A 77 -26.51 -5.22 22.05
N ASN A 78 -26.04 -6.47 21.98
CA ASN A 78 -25.22 -7.00 20.88
C ASN A 78 -23.86 -6.28 20.65
N VAL A 79 -23.24 -5.76 21.71
CA VAL A 79 -21.86 -5.25 21.67
C VAL A 79 -20.87 -6.40 21.91
N LYS A 80 -20.10 -6.77 20.88
CA LYS A 80 -19.19 -7.94 20.90
C LYS A 80 -17.69 -7.61 21.00
N VAL A 81 -17.29 -6.38 20.66
CA VAL A 81 -15.88 -5.97 20.58
C VAL A 81 -15.63 -4.79 21.52
N LEU A 82 -16.36 -3.69 21.32
CA LEU A 82 -16.18 -2.44 22.07
C LEU A 82 -16.88 -2.42 23.45
N GLY A 83 -17.04 -3.58 24.10
CA GLY A 83 -17.82 -3.72 25.32
C GLY A 83 -17.23 -3.00 26.53
N GLY A 84 -15.90 -2.89 26.59
CA GLY A 84 -15.16 -2.28 27.72
C GLY A 84 -15.09 -0.75 27.71
N LEU A 85 -15.54 -0.09 26.64
CA LEU A 85 -15.57 1.37 26.55
C LEU A 85 -16.70 1.95 27.42
N SER A 86 -16.52 3.16 27.94
CA SER A 86 -17.65 3.93 28.47
C SER A 86 -18.65 4.23 27.35
N VAL A 87 -19.91 4.55 27.70
CA VAL A 87 -20.91 4.99 26.73
C VAL A 87 -20.42 6.21 25.91
N ALA A 88 -19.75 7.17 26.55
CA ALA A 88 -19.21 8.34 25.87
C ALA A 88 -18.09 7.99 24.88
N GLN A 89 -17.16 7.11 25.27
CA GLN A 89 -16.09 6.63 24.39
C GLN A 89 -16.63 5.79 23.24
N PHE A 90 -17.64 4.95 23.49
CA PHE A 90 -18.32 4.17 22.47
C PHE A 90 -18.94 5.08 21.41
N ALA A 91 -19.67 6.11 21.83
CA ALA A 91 -20.24 7.11 20.92
C ALA A 91 -19.16 7.82 20.10
N ARG A 92 -18.05 8.25 20.74
CA ARG A 92 -16.91 8.85 20.05
C ARG A 92 -16.34 7.93 18.96
N VAL A 93 -16.11 6.65 19.26
CA VAL A 93 -15.61 5.68 18.28
C VAL A 93 -16.59 5.53 17.10
N MET A 94 -17.90 5.49 17.36
CA MET A 94 -18.90 5.40 16.28
C MET A 94 -18.84 6.62 15.35
N VAL A 95 -18.77 7.84 15.90
CA VAL A 95 -18.66 9.05 15.06
C VAL A 95 -17.35 9.07 14.26
N ALA A 96 -16.23 8.68 14.87
CA ALA A 96 -14.97 8.56 14.16
C ALA A 96 -15.05 7.55 13.00
N MET A 97 -15.62 6.36 13.23
CA MET A 97 -15.82 5.34 12.20
C MET A 97 -16.70 5.86 11.06
N THR A 98 -17.79 6.57 11.37
CA THR A 98 -18.65 7.20 10.35
C THR A 98 -17.85 8.16 9.47
N ASN A 99 -17.08 9.06 10.09
CA ASN A 99 -16.27 10.04 9.34
C ASN A 99 -15.18 9.37 8.49
N TRP A 100 -14.60 8.29 8.98
CA TRP A 100 -13.49 7.63 8.29
C TRP A 100 -13.91 6.67 7.18
N VAL A 101 -15.11 6.09 7.24
CA VAL A 101 -15.56 5.03 6.33
C VAL A 101 -16.72 5.46 5.46
N ALA A 102 -17.77 6.07 6.03
CA ALA A 102 -18.99 6.39 5.31
C ALA A 102 -19.54 7.78 5.68
N PRO A 103 -18.76 8.87 5.52
CA PRO A 103 -19.17 10.21 5.92
C PRO A 103 -20.41 10.72 5.17
N LYS A 104 -20.66 10.21 3.95
CA LYS A 104 -21.81 10.59 3.12
C LYS A 104 -23.11 9.90 3.53
N ASP A 105 -23.02 8.62 3.90
CA ASP A 105 -24.16 7.78 4.24
C ASP A 105 -24.48 7.82 5.75
N GLY A 106 -23.52 8.21 6.59
CA GLY A 106 -23.69 8.33 8.02
C GLY A 106 -23.84 6.98 8.74
N CYS A 107 -24.48 7.00 9.90
CA CYS A 107 -24.65 5.83 10.76
C CYS A 107 -25.40 4.67 10.08
N VAL A 108 -26.33 5.01 9.18
CA VAL A 108 -27.20 4.04 8.51
C VAL A 108 -26.48 3.22 7.44
N TYR A 109 -25.22 3.54 7.11
CA TYR A 109 -24.41 2.68 6.25
C TYR A 109 -24.22 1.29 6.88
N CYS A 110 -23.87 1.26 8.17
CA CYS A 110 -23.68 0.04 8.93
C CYS A 110 -24.95 -0.40 9.67
N HIS A 111 -25.79 0.52 10.12
CA HIS A 111 -26.91 0.18 11.00
C HIS A 111 -28.26 0.17 10.29
N ASN A 112 -29.18 -0.62 10.83
CA ASN A 112 -30.62 -0.40 10.66
C ASN A 112 -31.02 0.80 11.54
N ALA A 113 -31.63 1.84 10.95
CA ALA A 113 -31.99 3.07 11.65
C ALA A 113 -33.05 2.84 12.75
N GLN A 114 -33.91 1.83 12.57
CA GLN A 114 -34.94 1.47 13.53
C GLN A 114 -34.39 0.65 14.71
N ASN A 115 -33.27 -0.06 14.51
CA ASN A 115 -32.68 -0.91 15.54
C ASN A 115 -31.16 -1.06 15.36
N PHE A 116 -30.39 -0.34 16.17
CA PHE A 116 -28.94 -0.34 16.09
C PHE A 116 -28.31 -1.66 16.53
N SER A 117 -29.03 -2.52 17.26
CA SER A 117 -28.49 -3.79 17.76
C SER A 117 -28.50 -4.90 16.70
N GLU A 118 -29.33 -4.80 15.66
CA GLU A 118 -29.45 -5.81 14.59
C GLU A 118 -28.19 -5.94 13.75
N ASP A 119 -27.89 -7.18 13.33
CA ASP A 119 -26.78 -7.53 12.44
C ASP A 119 -27.27 -7.89 11.02
N THR A 120 -28.46 -7.41 10.64
CA THR A 120 -29.09 -7.70 9.34
C THR A 120 -28.33 -7.11 8.16
N LYS A 121 -27.58 -6.02 8.36
CA LYS A 121 -26.70 -5.43 7.35
C LYS A 121 -25.32 -6.09 7.36
N TYR A 122 -24.90 -6.58 6.19
CA TYR A 122 -23.57 -7.17 6.01
C TYR A 122 -22.43 -6.21 6.39
N THR A 123 -22.62 -4.90 6.16
CA THR A 123 -21.64 -3.85 6.48
C THR A 123 -21.32 -3.79 7.97
N LYS A 124 -22.29 -4.08 8.87
CA LYS A 124 -22.03 -4.17 10.31
C LYS A 124 -21.21 -5.39 10.69
N VAL A 125 -21.47 -6.53 10.04
CA VAL A 125 -20.70 -7.76 10.24
C VAL A 125 -19.24 -7.54 9.83
N VAL A 126 -19.01 -6.91 8.67
CA VAL A 126 -17.67 -6.52 8.20
C VAL A 126 -17.02 -5.50 9.13
N ALA A 127 -17.74 -4.43 9.53
CA ALA A 127 -17.20 -3.42 10.44
C ALA A 127 -16.73 -4.01 11.77
N ARG A 128 -17.45 -5.00 12.31
CA ARG A 128 -17.03 -5.74 13.50
C ARG A 128 -15.73 -6.49 13.30
N ARG A 129 -15.55 -7.13 12.14
CA ARG A 129 -14.29 -7.81 11.81
C ARG A 129 -13.14 -6.82 11.62
N MET A 130 -13.40 -5.66 11.02
CA MET A 130 -12.40 -4.59 10.84
C MET A 130 -11.96 -3.97 12.17
N LEU A 131 -12.85 -3.87 13.17
CA LEU A 131 -12.47 -3.47 14.53
C LEU A 131 -11.47 -4.45 15.14
N GLN A 132 -11.76 -5.75 15.07
CA GLN A 132 -10.85 -6.80 15.56
C GLN A 132 -9.51 -6.78 14.81
N MET A 133 -9.53 -6.60 13.49
CA MET A 133 -8.31 -6.49 12.69
C MET A 133 -7.48 -5.27 13.11
N THR A 134 -8.10 -4.10 13.27
CA THR A 134 -7.41 -2.87 13.68
C THR A 134 -6.78 -3.00 15.06
N GLU A 135 -7.51 -3.57 16.02
CA GLU A 135 -7.00 -3.87 17.37
C GLU A 135 -5.82 -4.86 17.30
N HIS A 136 -5.95 -5.92 16.51
CA HIS A 136 -4.89 -6.91 16.32
C HIS A 136 -3.63 -6.30 15.70
N LEU A 137 -3.76 -5.47 14.66
CA LEU A 137 -2.64 -4.78 14.02
C LEU A 137 -1.92 -3.85 15.01
N ASN A 138 -2.66 -3.05 15.76
CA ASN A 138 -2.09 -2.08 16.70
C ASN A 138 -1.45 -2.73 17.95
N THR A 139 -1.88 -3.93 18.33
CA THR A 139 -1.38 -4.60 19.55
C THR A 139 -0.37 -5.70 19.27
N GLN A 140 -0.44 -6.38 18.13
CA GLN A 140 0.40 -7.55 17.83
C GLN A 140 1.45 -7.30 16.74
N TRP A 141 1.30 -6.25 15.93
CA TRP A 141 2.18 -5.96 14.79
C TRP A 141 3.00 -4.67 14.96
N GLN A 142 3.32 -4.29 16.19
CA GLN A 142 4.16 -3.13 16.51
C GLN A 142 5.56 -3.21 15.89
N THR A 143 6.03 -4.42 15.56
CA THR A 143 7.27 -4.63 14.77
C THR A 143 7.19 -4.05 13.36
N HIS A 144 5.99 -3.77 12.85
CA HIS A 144 5.75 -3.09 11.59
C HIS A 144 5.13 -1.70 11.78
N VAL A 145 3.99 -1.60 12.49
CA VAL A 145 3.23 -0.34 12.62
C VAL A 145 3.75 0.60 13.71
N GLY A 146 4.72 0.16 14.52
CA GLY A 146 5.30 0.93 15.62
C GLY A 146 4.24 1.44 16.61
N SER A 147 4.51 2.58 17.22
CA SER A 147 3.55 3.31 18.06
C SER A 147 2.56 4.16 17.25
N THR A 148 2.75 4.30 15.94
CA THR A 148 1.86 5.05 15.05
C THR A 148 0.52 4.33 14.89
N GLY A 149 0.57 3.01 14.69
CA GLY A 149 -0.61 2.19 14.48
C GLY A 149 -1.37 2.51 13.18
N VAL A 150 -2.56 1.93 13.07
CA VAL A 150 -3.49 2.11 11.96
C VAL A 150 -4.89 2.43 12.48
N THR A 151 -5.68 3.11 11.65
CA THR A 151 -7.09 3.39 11.90
C THR A 151 -7.92 3.01 10.68
N CYS A 152 -9.24 3.12 10.75
CA CYS A 152 -10.10 2.94 9.58
C CYS A 152 -9.70 3.89 8.44
N TYR A 153 -9.27 5.11 8.78
CA TYR A 153 -8.89 6.12 7.80
C TYR A 153 -7.65 5.74 7.00
N THR A 154 -6.73 4.95 7.57
CA THR A 154 -5.50 4.49 6.89
C THR A 154 -5.82 3.89 5.52
N CYS A 155 -6.85 3.05 5.44
CA CYS A 155 -7.28 2.39 4.21
C CYS A 155 -8.49 3.07 3.55
N HIS A 156 -9.52 3.41 4.33
CA HIS A 156 -10.80 3.87 3.77
C HIS A 156 -10.75 5.30 3.24
N ARG A 157 -9.98 6.19 3.89
CA ARG A 157 -9.83 7.60 3.48
C ARG A 157 -11.19 8.30 3.19
N GLY A 158 -12.22 8.00 3.98
CA GLY A 158 -13.58 8.54 3.80
C GLY A 158 -14.45 7.83 2.75
N ASN A 159 -14.03 6.67 2.25
CA ASN A 159 -14.76 5.87 1.28
C ASN A 159 -15.13 4.50 1.87
N HIS A 160 -16.34 4.02 1.58
CA HIS A 160 -16.80 2.75 2.11
C HIS A 160 -16.08 1.54 1.48
N VAL A 161 -15.60 1.69 0.24
CA VAL A 161 -14.60 0.80 -0.37
C VAL A 161 -13.25 1.54 -0.41
N PRO A 162 -12.17 0.98 0.17
CA PRO A 162 -10.83 1.53 0.01
C PRO A 162 -10.43 1.67 -1.45
N GLN A 163 -9.71 2.73 -1.82
CA GLN A 163 -9.34 2.97 -3.21
C GLN A 163 -8.20 2.05 -3.71
N GLN A 164 -7.27 1.71 -2.82
CA GLN A 164 -6.10 0.88 -3.15
C GLN A 164 -6.38 -0.57 -2.79
N THR A 165 -7.33 -1.19 -3.49
CA THR A 165 -7.63 -2.62 -3.39
C THR A 165 -7.10 -3.37 -4.60
N TRP A 166 -6.90 -4.68 -4.44
CA TRP A 166 -6.46 -5.55 -5.50
C TRP A 166 -7.35 -6.80 -5.58
N PHE A 167 -7.44 -7.38 -6.77
CA PHE A 167 -8.12 -8.64 -7.05
C PHE A 167 -7.25 -9.48 -7.98
N GLU A 168 -7.37 -10.80 -7.86
CA GLU A 168 -6.73 -11.72 -8.81
C GLU A 168 -7.08 -11.33 -10.25
N PRO A 169 -6.08 -11.28 -11.14
CA PRO A 169 -6.33 -10.90 -12.52
C PRO A 169 -7.29 -11.92 -13.15
N LEU A 170 -8.29 -11.41 -13.88
CA LEU A 170 -9.16 -12.27 -14.67
C LEU A 170 -8.31 -13.09 -15.65
N MET A 171 -8.67 -14.36 -15.84
CA MET A 171 -7.99 -15.24 -16.78
C MET A 171 -7.87 -14.55 -18.14
N GLN A 172 -6.63 -14.33 -18.59
CA GLN A 172 -6.41 -13.72 -19.90
C GLN A 172 -7.10 -14.56 -20.95
N HIS A 173 -7.95 -13.93 -21.77
CA HIS A 173 -8.54 -14.61 -22.91
C HIS A 173 -7.39 -15.06 -23.81
N GLN A 174 -7.12 -16.36 -23.77
CA GLN A 174 -6.15 -16.98 -24.66
C GLN A 174 -6.70 -16.77 -26.08
N ALA A 175 -5.97 -16.02 -26.90
CA ALA A 175 -6.28 -16.01 -28.32
C ALA A 175 -6.14 -17.46 -28.80
N ASN A 176 -7.21 -18.05 -29.31
CA ASN A 176 -7.18 -19.40 -29.87
C ASN A 176 -6.09 -19.46 -30.95
N GLY A 177 -5.00 -20.18 -30.69
CA GLY A 177 -3.95 -20.44 -31.69
C GLY A 177 -2.51 -20.24 -31.20
N MET A 178 -1.58 -20.44 -32.14
CA MET A 178 -0.11 -20.47 -32.00
C MET A 178 0.56 -19.19 -31.43
N LEU A 179 -0.21 -18.23 -30.93
CA LEU A 179 0.26 -16.94 -30.39
C LEU A 179 0.76 -17.04 -28.93
N GLY A 180 0.63 -18.22 -28.30
CA GLY A 180 1.22 -18.52 -27.00
C GLY A 180 0.49 -17.88 -25.80
N ASN A 181 0.97 -18.20 -24.60
CA ASN A 181 0.49 -17.64 -23.34
C ASN A 181 1.52 -16.62 -22.83
N LYS A 182 1.07 -15.42 -22.42
CA LYS A 182 1.94 -14.39 -21.84
C LYS A 182 2.52 -14.78 -20.48
N ALA A 183 2.00 -15.85 -19.86
CA ALA A 183 2.43 -16.35 -18.56
C ALA A 183 2.41 -15.26 -17.48
N GLU A 184 1.36 -14.45 -17.49
CA GLU A 184 1.12 -13.38 -16.52
C GLU A 184 2.16 -12.26 -16.49
N GLN A 185 2.87 -12.03 -17.60
CA GLN A 185 3.88 -10.97 -17.73
C GLN A 185 3.90 -10.35 -19.15
N ASN A 186 4.98 -9.65 -19.51
CA ASN A 186 5.23 -9.09 -20.84
C ASN A 186 4.20 -8.02 -21.28
N SER A 187 3.65 -7.27 -20.34
CA SER A 187 2.76 -6.12 -20.60
C SER A 187 3.00 -5.06 -19.52
N PRO A 188 2.95 -3.75 -19.84
CA PRO A 188 3.15 -2.71 -18.85
C PRO A 188 2.04 -2.76 -17.80
N ALA A 189 2.41 -2.90 -16.53
CA ALA A 189 1.44 -3.04 -15.45
C ALA A 189 1.70 -2.06 -14.31
N LEU A 190 0.65 -1.32 -13.92
CA LEU A 190 0.73 -0.33 -12.84
C LEU A 190 1.09 -0.96 -11.49
N THR A 191 0.70 -2.22 -11.27
CA THR A 191 0.99 -3.01 -10.05
C THR A 191 2.48 -3.19 -9.83
N VAL A 192 3.28 -3.21 -10.89
CA VAL A 192 4.75 -3.42 -10.88
C VAL A 192 5.48 -2.25 -11.54
N ALA A 193 5.00 -1.04 -11.29
CA ALA A 193 5.63 0.22 -11.72
C ALA A 193 5.85 0.34 -13.24
N LEU A 194 4.87 -0.11 -14.04
CA LEU A 194 4.87 -0.08 -15.51
C LEU A 194 5.96 -0.93 -16.17
N ALA A 195 6.66 -1.77 -15.40
CA ALA A 195 7.54 -2.79 -15.94
C ALA A 195 6.74 -3.90 -16.66
N SER A 196 7.44 -4.74 -17.42
CA SER A 196 6.91 -5.93 -18.09
C SER A 196 7.05 -7.22 -17.28
N LEU A 197 7.35 -7.10 -15.99
CA LEU A 197 7.47 -8.20 -15.03
C LEU A 197 6.11 -8.89 -14.78
N PRO A 198 6.08 -10.03 -14.07
CA PRO A 198 4.83 -10.65 -13.64
C PRO A 198 3.92 -9.65 -12.93
N TYR A 199 2.74 -9.39 -13.49
CA TYR A 199 1.91 -8.25 -13.07
C TYR A 199 1.05 -8.52 -11.83
N ASP A 200 1.04 -9.75 -11.33
CA ASP A 200 0.35 -10.15 -10.09
C ASP A 200 1.29 -10.84 -9.08
N PRO A 201 2.25 -10.12 -8.47
CA PRO A 201 3.08 -10.68 -7.41
C PRO A 201 2.31 -10.90 -6.09
N PHE A 202 1.05 -10.49 -5.97
CA PHE A 202 0.31 -10.50 -4.71
C PHE A 202 -0.24 -11.88 -4.38
N THR A 203 -0.84 -12.54 -5.37
CA THR A 203 -1.37 -13.90 -5.21
C THR A 203 -0.35 -14.87 -4.61
N PRO A 204 0.86 -15.04 -5.19
CA PRO A 204 1.83 -16.00 -4.66
C PRO A 204 2.49 -15.57 -3.35
N PHE A 205 2.70 -14.27 -3.11
CA PHE A 205 3.54 -13.82 -2.00
C PHE A 205 2.78 -13.24 -0.80
N LEU A 206 1.57 -12.72 -0.98
CA LEU A 206 0.81 -12.00 0.03
C LEU A 206 -0.57 -12.61 0.33
N ALA A 207 -1.25 -13.23 -0.65
CA ALA A 207 -2.62 -13.70 -0.46
C ALA A 207 -2.72 -15.18 -0.05
N LYS A 208 -1.85 -16.05 -0.57
CA LYS A 208 -1.91 -17.49 -0.26
C LYS A 208 -1.41 -17.79 1.14
N LYS A 209 -2.14 -18.68 1.85
CA LYS A 209 -1.74 -19.22 3.16
C LYS A 209 -0.35 -19.85 3.11
N ASP A 210 -0.07 -20.62 2.07
CA ASP A 210 1.25 -21.19 1.77
C ASP A 210 1.98 -20.28 0.77
N ALA A 211 2.30 -19.07 1.22
CA ALA A 211 2.96 -18.08 0.40
C ALA A 211 4.31 -18.59 -0.12
N SER A 212 4.60 -18.29 -1.39
CA SER A 212 5.83 -18.68 -2.07
C SER A 212 7.07 -18.04 -1.45
N GLU A 213 8.21 -18.70 -1.59
CA GLU A 213 9.51 -18.18 -1.14
C GLU A 213 9.95 -17.01 -2.03
N ILE A 214 10.37 -15.92 -1.39
CA ILE A 214 10.85 -14.69 -2.05
C ILE A 214 12.36 -14.77 -2.29
N ARG A 215 13.11 -15.51 -1.47
CA ARG A 215 14.57 -15.63 -1.61
C ARG A 215 14.91 -16.52 -2.80
N VAL A 216 15.77 -16.02 -3.68
CA VAL A 216 16.29 -16.76 -4.84
C VAL A 216 17.83 -16.83 -4.89
N ILE A 217 18.51 -15.96 -4.15
CA ILE A 217 19.98 -15.82 -4.16
C ILE A 217 20.62 -16.90 -3.29
N GLY A 218 21.66 -17.55 -3.81
CA GLY A 218 22.42 -18.57 -3.08
C GLY A 218 23.29 -18.01 -1.96
N HIS A 219 23.66 -18.86 -1.00
CA HIS A 219 24.47 -18.47 0.17
C HIS A 219 25.97 -18.70 0.00
N THR A 220 26.38 -19.36 -1.09
CA THR A 220 27.78 -19.70 -1.40
C THR A 220 28.20 -19.08 -2.72
N ALA A 221 29.50 -18.86 -2.88
CA ALA A 221 30.06 -18.34 -4.14
C ALA A 221 29.96 -19.35 -5.28
N LEU A 222 30.20 -20.63 -4.99
CA LEU A 222 30.08 -21.72 -5.97
C LEU A 222 28.69 -22.35 -5.94
N PRO A 223 28.19 -22.90 -7.06
CA PRO A 223 26.90 -23.58 -7.09
C PRO A 223 26.82 -24.71 -6.05
N SER A 224 25.95 -24.55 -5.05
CA SER A 224 25.78 -25.52 -3.96
C SER A 224 24.31 -25.91 -3.76
N GLY A 225 23.68 -26.45 -4.80
CA GLY A 225 22.32 -26.97 -4.68
C GLY A 225 21.19 -25.93 -4.74
N ASN A 226 21.47 -24.64 -4.95
CA ASN A 226 20.42 -23.67 -5.31
C ASN A 226 19.77 -24.11 -6.63
N ARG A 227 18.44 -24.20 -6.65
CA ARG A 227 17.62 -24.61 -7.80
C ARG A 227 16.61 -23.54 -8.22
N HIS A 228 16.69 -22.34 -7.65
CA HIS A 228 15.84 -21.23 -8.06
C HIS A 228 16.15 -20.85 -9.51
N SER A 229 15.08 -20.54 -10.25
CA SER A 229 15.14 -20.14 -11.65
C SER A 229 15.13 -18.62 -11.81
N GLU A 230 15.59 -18.14 -12.98
CA GLU A 230 15.48 -16.72 -13.34
C GLU A 230 14.03 -16.24 -13.30
N LYS A 231 13.07 -17.08 -13.70
CA LYS A 231 11.65 -16.76 -13.60
C LYS A 231 11.26 -16.42 -12.16
N GLN A 232 11.68 -17.22 -11.18
CA GLN A 232 11.40 -16.93 -9.76
C GLN A 232 12.06 -15.61 -9.31
N ALA A 233 13.21 -15.25 -9.88
CA ALA A 233 13.83 -13.96 -9.64
C ALA A 233 13.00 -12.81 -10.22
N GLU A 234 12.42 -12.95 -11.43
CA GLU A 234 11.50 -11.97 -12.02
C GLU A 234 10.24 -11.76 -11.17
N TRP A 235 9.65 -12.83 -10.64
CA TRP A 235 8.51 -12.74 -9.70
C TRP A 235 8.88 -12.02 -8.41
N THR A 236 10.04 -12.33 -7.85
CA THR A 236 10.57 -11.62 -6.67
C THR A 236 10.77 -10.14 -6.99
N TYR A 237 11.34 -9.84 -8.15
CA TYR A 237 11.59 -8.47 -8.57
C TYR A 237 10.28 -7.70 -8.79
N ALA A 238 9.25 -8.34 -9.36
CA ALA A 238 7.90 -7.78 -9.49
C ALA A 238 7.34 -7.32 -8.14
N LEU A 239 7.45 -8.16 -7.11
CA LEU A 239 7.03 -7.82 -5.75
C LEU A 239 7.83 -6.62 -5.21
N MET A 240 9.15 -6.61 -5.40
CA MET A 240 9.99 -5.50 -4.92
C MET A 240 9.67 -4.18 -5.65
N MET A 241 9.40 -4.21 -6.96
CA MET A 241 8.97 -3.04 -7.73
C MET A 241 7.63 -2.49 -7.20
N HIS A 242 6.70 -3.38 -6.86
CA HIS A 242 5.46 -2.97 -6.20
C HIS A 242 5.75 -2.28 -4.85
N MET A 243 6.55 -2.91 -3.98
CA MET A 243 6.85 -2.36 -2.65
C MET A 243 7.51 -0.98 -2.74
N SER A 244 8.50 -0.81 -3.62
CA SER A 244 9.16 0.48 -3.88
C SER A 244 8.16 1.54 -4.32
N LYS A 245 7.30 1.22 -5.30
CA LYS A 245 6.26 2.15 -5.78
C LYS A 245 5.24 2.50 -4.70
N SER A 246 4.78 1.52 -3.93
CA SER A 246 3.76 1.71 -2.89
C SER A 246 4.25 2.56 -1.73
N LEU A 247 5.57 2.56 -1.47
CA LEU A 247 6.22 3.38 -0.44
C LEU A 247 6.76 4.72 -0.99
N GLY A 248 6.84 4.88 -2.31
CA GLY A 248 7.43 6.06 -2.94
C GLY A 248 8.94 6.18 -2.70
N VAL A 249 9.64 5.05 -2.66
CA VAL A 249 11.09 4.96 -2.40
C VAL A 249 11.76 4.11 -3.47
N ASN A 250 13.10 4.06 -3.47
CA ASN A 250 13.85 3.15 -4.31
C ASN A 250 14.39 1.93 -3.54
N CYS A 251 15.12 1.06 -4.24
CA CYS A 251 15.66 -0.19 -3.66
C CYS A 251 16.62 0.07 -2.49
N THR A 252 17.32 1.20 -2.51
CA THR A 252 18.35 1.57 -1.51
C THR A 252 17.78 1.96 -0.17
N TYR A 253 16.48 2.28 -0.11
CA TYR A 253 15.74 2.41 1.12
C TYR A 253 15.84 1.18 2.03
N CYS A 254 15.90 -0.02 1.44
CA CYS A 254 15.97 -1.30 2.15
C CYS A 254 17.31 -2.03 1.96
N HIS A 255 17.99 -1.85 0.83
CA HIS A 255 19.10 -2.70 0.41
C HIS A 255 20.35 -1.92 0.03
N ASN A 256 21.52 -2.49 0.30
CA ASN A 256 22.68 -2.22 -0.53
C ASN A 256 22.65 -3.16 -1.74
N THR A 257 22.41 -2.62 -2.93
CA THR A 257 22.13 -3.40 -4.15
C THR A 257 23.32 -4.22 -4.66
N ARG A 258 24.55 -3.96 -4.15
CA ARG A 258 25.70 -4.85 -4.40
C ARG A 258 25.46 -6.28 -3.88
N SER A 259 24.57 -6.43 -2.89
CA SER A 259 24.11 -7.73 -2.39
C SER A 259 22.74 -7.63 -1.73
N PHE A 260 21.68 -7.88 -2.50
CA PHE A 260 20.31 -7.91 -1.97
C PHE A 260 20.08 -8.97 -0.90
N ALA A 261 20.86 -10.06 -0.87
CA ALA A 261 20.68 -11.15 0.09
C ALA A 261 21.24 -10.84 1.49
N GLN A 262 22.26 -9.98 1.59
CA GLN A 262 22.98 -9.72 2.85
C GLN A 262 22.18 -8.79 3.78
N TRP A 263 21.86 -9.28 4.97
CA TRP A 263 21.16 -8.51 5.99
C TRP A 263 22.06 -7.49 6.70
N ASP A 264 23.31 -7.85 6.99
CA ASP A 264 24.25 -6.98 7.73
C ASP A 264 24.64 -5.71 6.98
N ASN A 265 24.36 -5.67 5.67
CA ASN A 265 24.60 -4.52 4.80
C ASN A 265 23.29 -3.95 4.23
N SER A 266 22.14 -4.31 4.81
CA SER A 266 20.83 -3.72 4.53
C SER A 266 20.51 -2.62 5.54
N THR A 267 19.45 -1.86 5.29
CA THR A 267 18.97 -0.85 6.23
C THR A 267 17.97 -1.47 7.22
N PRO A 268 17.72 -0.83 8.39
CA PRO A 268 16.69 -1.27 9.32
C PRO A 268 15.28 -1.40 8.71
N GLN A 269 14.98 -0.59 7.70
CA GLN A 269 13.70 -0.58 6.97
C GLN A 269 13.39 -1.96 6.36
N ARG A 270 14.40 -2.72 5.96
CA ARG A 270 14.23 -4.08 5.45
C ARG A 270 13.63 -5.03 6.50
N VAL A 271 13.96 -4.85 7.78
CA VAL A 271 13.38 -5.63 8.88
C VAL A 271 11.91 -5.28 9.05
N THR A 272 11.56 -3.99 9.07
CA THR A 272 10.17 -3.53 9.11
C THR A 272 9.34 -4.05 7.94
N ALA A 273 9.91 -4.03 6.73
CA ALA A 273 9.28 -4.57 5.53
C ALA A 273 9.10 -6.09 5.60
N TRP A 274 10.07 -6.81 6.18
CA TRP A 274 9.98 -8.26 6.37
C TRP A 274 8.79 -8.63 7.26
N TYR A 275 8.55 -7.92 8.36
CA TYR A 275 7.36 -8.12 9.19
C TYR A 275 6.08 -7.69 8.47
N GLY A 276 6.13 -6.59 7.70
CA GLY A 276 5.01 -6.12 6.89
C GLY A 276 4.48 -7.17 5.91
N ILE A 277 5.38 -7.92 5.24
CA ILE A 277 4.99 -9.03 4.35
C ILE A 277 4.18 -10.10 5.10
N ARG A 278 4.53 -10.41 6.36
CA ARG A 278 3.79 -11.41 7.16
C ARG A 278 2.50 -10.86 7.72
N MET A 279 2.48 -9.57 8.06
CA MET A 279 1.28 -8.89 8.55
C MET A 279 0.15 -8.86 7.51
N VAL A 280 0.52 -8.76 6.22
CA VAL A 280 -0.46 -8.71 5.11
C VAL A 280 -1.01 -10.11 4.75
N ARG A 281 -0.28 -11.19 5.07
CA ARG A 281 -0.70 -12.58 4.85
C ARG A 281 -1.74 -13.02 5.88
#